data_AF-A0A6A0JJF7-F1
#
_entry.id   AF-A0A6A0JJF7-F1
#
_cell.length_a   1.000
_cell.length_b   1.000
_cell.length_c   1.000
_cell.angle_alpha   90.00
_cell.angle_beta   90.00
_cell.angle_gamma   90.00
#
_symmetry.space_group_name_H-M   'P 1'
#
loop_
_entity.id
_entity.type
_entity.pdbx_description
1 polymer ?
#
loop_
_entity_poly.entity_id
_entity_poly.type
_entity_poly.pdbx_seq_one_letter_code
_entity_poly.pdbx_strand_id
1 'polypeptide(L)'
;MMIETSSVVPIIPMKPLAEGKTRLARELTKEHRAELVAGMLWRVINAIRGASIEMFWVIGGDDRVRALTRNMDGLWLEEMGSNLNDTLTKAFDRAFREGDSV
;
A
#
# COMPACT_ATOMS: atom_id res chain seq x y z
N MET A 1 -32.89 -10.20 -4.45
CA MET A 1 -32.13 -9.04 -4.97
C MET A 1 -30.69 -9.25 -4.52
N MET A 2 -29.81 -9.74 -5.41
CA MET A 2 -28.37 -9.82 -5.11
C MET A 2 -27.86 -8.39 -5.08
N ILE A 3 -27.37 -7.96 -3.92
CA ILE A 3 -26.58 -6.75 -3.84
C ILE A 3 -25.21 -7.17 -4.35
N GLU A 4 -24.91 -6.84 -5.59
CA GLU A 4 -23.55 -6.87 -6.12
C GLU A 4 -22.72 -5.92 -5.25
N THR A 5 -22.12 -6.43 -4.18
CA THR A 5 -21.16 -5.65 -3.40
C THR A 5 -19.88 -5.63 -4.21
N SER A 6 -19.68 -4.57 -5.02
CA SER A 6 -18.37 -4.34 -5.62
C SER A 6 -17.36 -4.17 -4.47
N SER A 7 -16.56 -5.18 -4.20
CA SER A 7 -15.52 -5.11 -3.18
C SER A 7 -14.40 -4.21 -3.71
N VAL A 8 -14.32 -2.98 -3.22
CA VAL A 8 -13.21 -2.08 -3.54
C VAL A 8 -11.97 -2.57 -2.79
N VAL A 9 -10.87 -2.81 -3.50
CA VAL A 9 -9.57 -3.15 -2.91
C VAL A 9 -8.58 -2.01 -3.17
N PRO A 10 -8.27 -1.17 -2.16
CA PRO A 10 -7.22 -0.17 -2.28
C PRO A 10 -5.85 -0.82 -2.44
N ILE A 11 -5.07 -0.34 -3.41
CA ILE A 11 -3.70 -0.77 -3.68
C ILE A 11 -2.75 0.39 -3.41
N ILE A 12 -1.80 0.19 -2.50
CA ILE A 12 -0.86 1.21 -2.04
C ILE A 12 0.57 0.78 -2.43
N PRO A 13 1.14 1.33 -3.51
CA PRO A 13 2.53 1.06 -3.87
C PRO A 13 3.47 1.81 -2.92
N MET A 14 4.49 1.13 -2.42
CA MET A 14 5.49 1.66 -1.51
C MET A 14 6.91 1.41 -2.02
N LYS A 15 7.80 2.37 -1.77
CA LYS A 15 9.25 2.20 -1.85
C LYS A 15 9.81 2.00 -0.44
N PRO A 16 11.05 1.51 -0.28
CA PRO A 16 11.74 1.55 1.01
C PRO A 16 11.63 2.95 1.62
N LEU A 17 11.32 3.04 2.91
CA LEU A 17 10.87 4.28 3.55
C LEU A 17 11.90 5.41 3.40
N ALA A 18 13.19 5.08 3.52
CA ALA A 18 14.30 6.02 3.41
C ALA A 18 14.51 6.58 1.98
N GLU A 19 14.06 5.85 0.95
CA GLU A 19 14.08 6.26 -0.45
C GLU A 19 12.88 7.14 -0.82
N GLY A 20 11.89 7.23 0.08
CA GLY A 20 10.76 8.12 -0.05
C GLY A 20 11.15 9.60 0.06
N LYS A 21 10.36 10.44 -0.61
CA LYS A 21 10.36 11.91 -0.46
C LYS A 21 11.74 12.57 -0.58
N THR A 22 12.61 12.09 -1.47
CA THR A 22 13.98 12.61 -1.66
C THR A 22 14.07 14.12 -1.91
N ARG A 23 13.02 14.74 -2.46
CA ARG A 23 12.92 16.21 -2.60
C ARG A 23 12.95 16.96 -1.26
N LEU A 24 12.63 16.30 -0.15
CA LEU A 24 12.71 16.84 1.22
C LEU A 24 14.09 16.62 1.86
N ALA A 25 15.05 16.00 1.16
CA ALA A 25 16.36 15.68 1.74
C ALA A 25 17.19 16.91 2.13
N ARG A 26 16.82 18.11 1.67
CA ARG A 26 17.43 19.39 2.09
C ARG A 26 17.10 19.75 3.54
N GLU A 27 15.94 19.31 4.02
CA GLU A 27 15.41 19.66 5.35
C GLU A 27 15.35 18.46 6.29
N LEU A 28 15.30 17.24 5.76
CA LEU A 28 15.09 16.01 6.52
C LEU A 28 16.14 14.94 6.21
N THR A 29 16.70 14.36 7.27
CA THR A 29 17.58 13.18 7.19
C THR A 29 16.87 11.98 6.59
N LYS A 30 17.62 10.93 6.21
CA LYS A 30 17.03 9.69 5.70
C LYS A 30 16.05 9.08 6.71
N GLU A 31 16.42 9.12 7.98
CA GLU A 31 15.66 8.59 9.11
C GLU A 31 14.39 9.41 9.33
N HIS A 32 14.46 10.74 9.36
CA HIS A 32 13.28 11.60 9.49
C HIS A 32 12.30 11.44 8.32
N ARG A 33 12.80 11.27 7.09
CA ARG A 33 11.93 10.96 5.94
C ARG A 33 11.29 9.60 6.07
N ALA A 34 12.01 8.60 6.58
CA ALA A 34 11.45 7.27 6.80
C ALA A 34 10.29 7.32 7.82
N GLU A 35 10.47 8.02 8.94
CA GLU A 35 9.39 8.23 9.93
C GLU A 35 8.21 9.00 9.35
N LEU A 36 8.48 10.06 8.59
CA LEU A 36 7.43 10.84 7.92
C LEU A 36 6.60 9.95 6.97
N VAL A 37 7.26 9.17 6.13
CA VAL A 37 6.59 8.29 5.15
C VAL A 37 5.82 7.17 5.86
N ALA A 38 6.36 6.59 6.93
CA ALA A 38 5.65 5.61 7.75
C ALA A 38 4.37 6.21 8.38
N GLY A 39 4.46 7.42 8.95
CA GLY A 39 3.31 8.13 9.49
C GLY A 39 2.26 8.48 8.42
N MET A 40 2.70 8.85 7.21
CA MET A 40 1.80 9.06 6.08
C MET A 40 1.07 7.77 5.68
N LEU A 41 1.79 6.64 5.56
CA LEU A 41 1.18 5.35 5.25
C LEU A 41 0.18 4.94 6.32
N TRP A 42 0.54 5.04 7.60
CA TRP A 42 -0.36 4.77 8.71
C TRP A 42 -1.65 5.59 8.62
N ARG A 43 -1.53 6.89 8.29
CA ARG A 43 -2.70 7.77 8.12
C ARG A 43 -3.57 7.37 6.93
N VAL A 44 -2.99 6.95 5.82
CA VAL A 44 -3.73 6.44 4.65
C VAL A 44 -4.50 5.17 5.01
N ILE A 45 -3.86 4.22 5.69
CA ILE A 45 -4.50 2.96 6.12
C ILE A 45 -5.67 3.24 7.08
N ASN A 46 -5.49 4.15 8.05
CA ASN A 46 -6.59 4.52 8.95
C ASN A 46 -7.75 5.20 8.22
N ALA A 47 -7.47 6.00 7.19
CA ALA A 47 -8.53 6.60 6.37
C ALA A 47 -9.32 5.52 5.59
N ILE A 48 -8.63 4.52 5.05
CA ILE A 48 -9.25 3.37 4.38
C ILE A 48 -10.17 2.61 5.35
N ARG A 49 -9.67 2.28 6.55
CA ARG A 49 -10.48 1.62 7.59
C ARG A 49 -11.67 2.47 8.03
N GLY A 50 -11.47 3.78 8.15
CA GLY A 50 -12.54 4.74 8.46
C GLY A 50 -13.63 4.83 7.39
N ALA A 51 -13.33 4.41 6.15
CA ALA A 51 -14.30 4.26 5.07
C ALA A 51 -14.98 2.88 5.04
N SER A 52 -14.83 2.07 6.10
CA SER A 52 -15.38 0.72 6.21
C SER A 52 -14.90 -0.25 5.12
N ILE A 53 -13.69 -0.03 4.60
CA ILE A 53 -13.01 -0.95 3.69
C ILE A 53 -12.10 -1.85 4.52
N GLU A 54 -12.42 -3.14 4.57
CA GLU A 54 -11.71 -4.11 5.41
C GLU A 54 -10.41 -4.63 4.79
N MET A 55 -10.40 -4.79 3.46
CA MET A 55 -9.26 -5.35 2.72
C MET A 55 -8.50 -4.25 1.97
N PHE A 56 -7.19 -4.20 2.13
CA PHE A 56 -6.30 -3.34 1.34
C PHE A 56 -4.95 -4.01 1.13
N TRP A 57 -4.28 -3.66 0.02
CA TRP A 57 -2.99 -4.22 -0.36
C TRP A 57 -1.91 -3.13 -0.30
N VAL A 58 -0.77 -3.47 0.28
CA VAL A 58 0.45 -2.65 0.22
C VAL A 58 1.50 -3.44 -0.54
N ILE A 59 2.07 -2.83 -1.58
CA ILE A 59 2.99 -3.53 -2.50
C ILE A 59 4.37 -2.89 -2.43
N GLY A 60 5.40 -3.71 -2.26
CA GLY A 60 6.78 -3.26 -2.15
C GLY A 60 7.09 -2.64 -0.79
N GLY A 61 8.09 -1.75 -0.76
CA GLY A 61 8.61 -1.20 0.49
C GLY A 61 9.67 -2.09 1.15
N ASP A 62 10.01 -1.74 2.38
CA ASP A 62 10.97 -2.46 3.22
C ASP A 62 10.27 -3.26 4.33
N ASP A 63 11.07 -3.89 5.21
CA ASP A 63 10.57 -4.68 6.34
C ASP A 63 9.65 -3.88 7.27
N ARG A 64 9.87 -2.56 7.40
CA ARG A 64 9.03 -1.70 8.23
C ARG A 64 7.67 -1.48 7.58
N VAL A 65 7.61 -1.29 6.26
CA VAL A 65 6.35 -1.24 5.50
C VAL A 65 5.57 -2.54 5.66
N ARG A 66 6.25 -3.68 5.51
CA ARG A 66 5.65 -5.01 5.71
C ARG A 66 5.06 -5.17 7.12
N ALA A 67 5.83 -4.82 8.14
CA ALA A 67 5.39 -4.91 9.54
C ALA A 67 4.19 -3.99 9.81
N LEU A 68 4.25 -2.73 9.37
CA LEU A 68 3.17 -1.77 9.55
C LEU A 68 1.88 -2.21 8.86
N THR A 69 1.98 -2.76 7.65
CA THR A 69 0.84 -3.28 6.90
C THR A 69 0.18 -4.44 7.64
N ARG A 70 0.97 -5.44 8.07
CA ARG A 70 0.47 -6.62 8.78
C ARG A 70 -0.15 -6.28 10.13
N ASN A 71 0.46 -5.36 10.87
CA ASN A 71 -0.08 -4.89 12.16
C ASN A 71 -1.42 -4.16 12.03
N MET A 72 -1.79 -3.76 10.82
CA MET A 72 -3.05 -3.07 10.50
C MET A 72 -4.03 -3.97 9.74
N ASP A 73 -3.81 -5.29 9.77
CA ASP A 73 -4.63 -6.33 9.11
C ASP A 73 -4.63 -6.27 7.58
N GLY A 74 -3.67 -5.57 6.97
CA GLY A 74 -3.53 -5.45 5.51
C GLY A 74 -2.73 -6.59 4.89
N LEU A 75 -2.93 -6.81 3.59
CA LEU A 75 -2.10 -7.71 2.81
C LEU A 75 -0.85 -6.99 2.30
N TRP A 76 0.32 -7.43 2.72
CA TRP A 76 1.58 -6.99 2.12
C TRP A 76 2.01 -7.95 1.01
N LEU A 77 2.36 -7.39 -0.15
CA LEU A 77 2.88 -8.11 -1.30
C LEU A 77 4.27 -7.59 -1.65
N GLU A 78 5.15 -8.49 -2.06
CA GLU A 78 6.44 -8.11 -2.63
C GLU A 78 6.25 -7.34 -3.94
N GLU A 79 7.23 -6.52 -4.32
CA GLU A 79 7.26 -5.80 -5.59
C GLU A 79 7.05 -6.79 -6.77
N MET A 80 5.96 -6.60 -7.52
CA MET A 80 5.55 -7.54 -8.58
C MET A 80 6.14 -7.18 -9.96
N GLY A 81 6.57 -5.93 -10.12
CA GLY A 81 7.00 -5.35 -11.38
C GLY A 81 8.42 -4.82 -11.37
N SER A 82 8.87 -4.44 -12.56
CA SER A 82 10.17 -3.79 -12.78
C SER A 82 10.16 -2.29 -12.44
N ASN A 83 8.98 -1.70 -12.34
CA ASN A 83 8.75 -0.29 -12.02
C ASN A 83 7.33 -0.10 -11.49
N LEU A 84 7.04 1.11 -11.00
CA LEU A 84 5.74 1.46 -10.41
C LEU A 84 4.54 1.08 -11.28
N ASN A 85 4.56 1.44 -12.57
CA ASN A 85 3.42 1.21 -13.44
C ASN A 85 3.25 -0.28 -13.75
N ASP A 86 4.35 -1.00 -13.99
CA ASP A 86 4.32 -2.45 -14.20
C ASP A 86 3.77 -3.19 -12.96
N THR A 87 4.20 -2.78 -11.77
CA THR A 87 3.68 -3.32 -10.50
C THR A 87 2.19 -3.07 -10.36
N LEU A 88 1.74 -1.84 -10.60
CA LEU A 88 0.32 -1.50 -10.49
C LEU A 88 -0.53 -2.28 -11.49
N THR A 89 -0.09 -2.42 -12.75
CA THR A 89 -0.78 -3.24 -13.75
C THR A 89 -0.96 -4.67 -13.26
N LYS A 90 0.12 -5.32 -12.79
CA LYS A 90 0.07 -6.70 -12.27
C LYS A 90 -0.80 -6.82 -11.01
N ALA A 91 -0.80 -5.80 -10.16
CA ALA A 91 -1.64 -5.75 -8.97
C ALA A 91 -3.11 -5.65 -9.33
N PHE A 92 -3.48 -4.79 -10.28
CA PHE A 92 -4.85 -4.67 -10.78
C PHE A 92 -5.32 -5.96 -11.45
N ASP A 93 -4.50 -6.58 -12.31
CA ASP A 93 -4.82 -7.86 -12.95
C ASP A 93 -5.04 -8.98 -11.92
N ARG A 94 -4.28 -8.95 -10.81
CA ARG A 94 -4.46 -9.90 -9.72
C ARG A 94 -5.75 -9.61 -8.94
N ALA A 95 -6.00 -8.36 -8.56
CA ALA A 95 -7.21 -7.96 -7.84
C ALA A 95 -8.48 -8.28 -8.65
N PHE A 96 -8.45 -8.04 -9.96
CA PHE A 96 -9.55 -8.38 -10.86
C PHE A 96 -9.83 -9.88 -10.87
N ARG A 97 -8.80 -10.72 -11.04
CA ARG A 97 -8.95 -12.19 -11.01
C ARG A 97 -9.44 -12.72 -9.66
N GLU A 98 -8.96 -12.17 -8.55
CA GLU A 98 -9.41 -12.56 -7.21
C GLU A 98 -10.86 -12.08 -6.93
N GLY A 99 -11.28 -10.95 -7.51
CA GLY A 99 -12.66 -10.45 -7.43
C GLY A 99 -13.66 -11.21 -8.31
N ASP A 100 -13.25 -11.72 -9.47
CA ASP A 100 -14.07 -12.53 -10.38
C ASP A 100 -14.26 -13.99 -9.91
N SER A 101 -13.56 -14.40 -8.85
CA SER A 101 -13.57 -15.78 -8.34
C SER A 101 -14.69 -16.05 -7.31
N VAL A 102 -15.67 -15.14 -7.17
CA VAL A 102 -16.79 -15.20 -6.20
C VAL A 102 -18.12 -15.43 -6.89
#